data_AF-A0A561PSV4-F1
#
_entry.id   AF-A0A561PSV4-F1
#
_cell.length_a   1.000
_cell.length_b   1.000
_cell.length_c   1.000
_cell.angle_alpha   90.00
_cell.angle_beta   90.00
_cell.angle_gamma   90.00
#
_symmetry.space_group_name_H-M   'P 1'
#
loop_
_entity.id
_entity.type
_entity.pdbx_description
1 polymer ?
#
loop_
_entity_poly.entity_id
_entity_poly.type
_entity_poly.pdbx_seq_one_letter_code
_entity_poly.pdbx_strand_id
1 'polypeptide(L)'
;MIKRLYPLLGGLFISATALAQSSNDALLYSPLQPHGTARTQALGGAGVGLGGDYSSAHINPAGIAVFKTGEFLISGAVNINNNTSTWLPNPNGDKTTGNRSNFQVPNIGVIFATNKNSGRSTWNNITFSLGMDRLANYNNQIAIAGRNSNSSYSDSWVDDIFSGNKATQALGTDLGFSTGLIADFQPTGGGNKEPMSLASPKRQIGNLPSVDQRGMLKTEGGLNEYVFAIGGNYGDRLYIGASLNLPSINYKESLTWSEDDVSKAPNNNFSYFDYYKNLKRTGLGIGGKVGILYKITDRFRVGGTFVTPTFYSLHDAITSELYSDVEDGKKEVSAFSVDQTNGYAVESDYNFTAPLRAAAGVSYFFGNLQDPRSTQGFITADYEFVNQASGKFRMSDDKGTQNLLNNNINAIYRSTSNLRAGAELKFMSMYAVRAGFAWYANPYSNDAYNAGIDASRKVYSGGIGFRNKGFYADATYAYTQGNDRYQPYTVYEASLSPKAASLDYTRSNIMLTIGFKF
;
A
#
# COMPACT_ATOMS: atom_id res chain seq x y z
N MET A 1 -5.24 -9.36 51.69
CA MET A 1 -5.98 -8.36 50.88
C MET A 1 -5.37 -8.37 49.48
N ILE A 2 -5.81 -9.30 48.64
CA ILE A 2 -5.23 -9.58 47.30
C ILE A 2 -6.26 -9.10 46.28
N LYS A 3 -5.93 -8.05 45.53
CA LYS A 3 -6.75 -7.58 44.41
C LYS A 3 -6.58 -8.55 43.25
N ARG A 4 -7.63 -9.30 42.92
CA ARG A 4 -7.73 -10.11 41.72
C ARG A 4 -7.90 -9.17 40.51
N LEU A 5 -6.93 -9.16 39.61
CA LEU A 5 -7.12 -8.69 38.23
C LEU A 5 -7.71 -9.84 37.42
N TYR A 6 -8.84 -9.60 36.75
CA TYR A 6 -9.39 -10.47 35.73
C TYR A 6 -8.63 -10.22 34.41
N PRO A 7 -8.16 -11.27 33.68
CA PRO A 7 -7.73 -11.09 32.31
C PRO A 7 -8.96 -11.02 31.39
N LEU A 8 -9.22 -9.83 30.86
CA LEU A 8 -10.00 -9.61 29.65
C LEU A 8 -9.19 -10.16 28.46
N LEU A 9 -9.32 -11.46 28.19
CA LEU A 9 -8.87 -12.08 26.96
C LEU A 9 -9.95 -11.89 25.89
N GLY A 10 -9.97 -10.69 25.30
CA GLY A 10 -10.68 -10.41 24.07
C GLY A 10 -9.93 -11.05 22.90
N GLY A 11 -10.51 -12.10 22.33
CA GLY A 11 -10.01 -12.74 21.11
C GLY A 11 -10.07 -11.77 19.94
N LEU A 12 -8.90 -11.34 19.49
CA LEU A 12 -8.70 -10.57 18.26
C LEU A 12 -8.43 -11.58 17.13
N PHE A 13 -9.40 -11.80 16.25
CA PHE A 13 -9.17 -12.40 14.94
C PHE A 13 -9.82 -11.50 13.90
N ILE A 14 -9.00 -10.81 13.10
CA ILE A 14 -9.47 -10.09 11.93
C ILE A 14 -8.92 -10.80 10.72
N SER A 15 -9.84 -11.24 9.89
CA SER A 15 -9.62 -11.59 8.50
C SER A 15 -10.41 -10.67 7.61
N ALA A 16 -9.96 -10.63 6.36
CA ALA A 16 -10.53 -9.87 5.27
C ALA A 16 -11.73 -10.58 4.62
N THR A 17 -12.70 -11.03 5.41
CA THR A 17 -13.99 -11.48 4.84
C THR A 17 -15.05 -10.45 5.20
N ALA A 18 -15.52 -9.76 4.16
CA ALA A 18 -16.84 -9.13 4.14
C ALA A 18 -17.05 -7.81 4.93
N LEU A 19 -15.99 -7.03 5.11
CA LEU A 19 -16.14 -5.57 5.06
C LEU A 19 -15.58 -5.09 3.72
N ALA A 20 -16.27 -4.19 3.04
CA ALA A 20 -15.69 -3.47 1.90
C ALA A 20 -14.37 -2.76 2.27
N GLN A 21 -14.19 -2.46 3.57
CA GLN A 21 -13.01 -1.82 4.14
C GLN A 21 -12.35 -2.71 5.19
N SER A 22 -11.04 -2.90 5.08
CA SER A 22 -10.24 -3.60 6.10
C SER A 22 -9.39 -2.62 6.90
N SER A 23 -9.08 -2.96 8.15
CA SER A 23 -8.02 -2.26 8.90
C SER A 23 -6.67 -2.30 8.16
N ASN A 24 -6.46 -3.28 7.26
CA ASN A 24 -5.30 -3.34 6.38
C ASN A 24 -5.22 -2.17 5.38
N ASP A 25 -6.37 -1.61 5.00
CA ASP A 25 -6.44 -0.53 4.02
C ASP A 25 -5.82 0.77 4.53
N ALA A 26 -5.67 0.93 5.85
CA ALA A 26 -4.97 2.06 6.45
C ALA A 26 -3.52 2.20 5.91
N LEU A 27 -2.87 1.09 5.59
CA LEU A 27 -1.52 1.09 5.00
C LEU A 27 -1.49 1.45 3.52
N LEU A 28 -2.60 1.29 2.78
CA LEU A 28 -2.68 1.75 1.38
C LEU A 28 -2.38 3.24 1.27
N TYR A 29 -2.85 4.02 2.24
CA TYR A 29 -2.68 5.47 2.31
C TYR A 29 -1.39 5.91 3.02
N SER A 30 -0.59 4.95 3.48
CA SER A 30 0.71 5.18 4.08
C SER A 30 1.81 4.40 3.35
N PRO A 31 2.34 4.94 2.24
CA PRO A 31 3.29 4.21 1.39
C PRO A 31 4.58 3.83 2.15
N LEU A 32 5.06 2.61 1.89
CA LEU A 32 6.31 2.06 2.43
C LEU A 32 7.36 1.90 1.33
N GLN A 33 7.53 2.94 0.51
CA GLN A 33 8.48 2.93 -0.60
C GLN A 33 9.03 4.33 -0.90
N PRO A 34 10.22 4.44 -1.51
CA PRO A 34 10.72 5.70 -2.03
C PRO A 34 9.84 6.22 -3.17
N HIS A 35 9.70 7.53 -3.26
CA HIS A 35 8.98 8.24 -4.32
C HIS A 35 9.80 9.46 -4.78
N GLY A 36 9.29 10.20 -5.76
CA GLY A 36 10.03 11.28 -6.43
C GLY A 36 10.81 10.82 -7.67
N THR A 37 11.63 11.73 -8.18
CA THR A 37 12.43 11.60 -9.42
C THR A 37 13.42 10.44 -9.37
N ALA A 38 13.94 10.04 -10.53
CA ALA A 38 14.97 9.01 -10.65
C ALA A 38 16.16 9.33 -9.74
N ARG A 39 16.65 10.57 -9.76
CA ARG A 39 17.73 11.03 -8.88
C ARG A 39 17.44 10.75 -7.40
N THR A 40 16.24 11.06 -6.93
CA THR A 40 15.85 10.86 -5.53
C THR A 40 15.70 9.39 -5.19
N GLN A 41 15.09 8.59 -6.08
CA GLN A 41 14.98 7.15 -5.89
C GLN A 41 16.35 6.46 -5.90
N ALA A 42 17.33 6.95 -6.66
CA ALA A 42 18.70 6.43 -6.64
C ALA A 42 19.40 6.58 -5.28
N LEU A 43 18.97 7.58 -4.50
CA LEU A 43 19.45 7.89 -3.15
C LEU A 43 18.60 7.20 -2.06
N GLY A 44 17.80 6.19 -2.42
CA GLY A 44 16.90 5.50 -1.49
C GLY A 44 15.75 6.38 -1.01
N GLY A 45 15.43 7.46 -1.71
CA GLY A 45 14.43 8.46 -1.28
C GLY A 45 14.94 9.42 -0.21
N ALA A 46 16.24 9.41 0.12
CA ALA A 46 16.81 10.39 1.03
C ALA A 46 16.86 11.78 0.35
N GLY A 47 16.35 12.80 1.03
CA GLY A 47 16.15 14.14 0.48
C GLY A 47 15.85 15.25 1.49
N VAL A 48 15.58 14.94 2.77
CA VAL A 48 15.12 15.92 3.76
C VAL A 48 16.17 17.01 4.00
N GLY A 49 17.45 16.65 4.10
CA GLY A 49 18.58 17.59 4.29
C GLY A 49 19.22 18.13 3.00
N LEU A 50 18.82 17.63 1.83
CA LEU A 50 19.52 17.90 0.56
C LEU A 50 19.01 19.15 -0.17
N GLY A 51 17.73 19.12 -0.55
CA GLY A 51 17.10 20.09 -1.46
C GLY A 51 17.64 20.04 -2.89
N GLY A 52 17.12 20.93 -3.76
CA GLY A 52 17.62 21.09 -5.14
C GLY A 52 17.28 19.91 -6.07
N ASP A 53 16.21 19.20 -5.77
CA ASP A 53 15.51 18.25 -6.64
C ASP A 53 14.00 18.52 -6.55
N TYR A 54 13.23 18.32 -7.62
CA TYR A 54 11.78 18.54 -7.59
C TYR A 54 11.06 17.72 -6.54
N SER A 55 11.58 16.52 -6.24
CA SER A 55 11.06 15.66 -5.16
C SER A 55 11.07 16.37 -3.80
N SER A 56 11.85 17.45 -3.64
CA SER A 56 11.80 18.30 -2.44
C SER A 56 10.42 18.89 -2.21
N ALA A 57 9.64 19.20 -3.25
CA ALA A 57 8.26 19.67 -3.09
C ALA A 57 7.39 18.65 -2.32
N HIS A 58 7.71 17.36 -2.42
CA HIS A 58 7.00 16.25 -1.79
C HIS A 58 7.65 15.77 -0.49
N ILE A 59 8.98 15.87 -0.37
CA ILE A 59 9.76 15.38 0.77
C ILE A 59 9.97 16.47 1.82
N ASN A 60 10.52 17.63 1.44
CA ASN A 60 10.75 18.77 2.32
C ASN A 60 10.62 20.07 1.50
N PRO A 61 9.48 20.78 1.56
CA PRO A 61 9.22 21.95 0.73
C PRO A 61 10.29 23.04 0.81
N ALA A 62 11.03 23.18 1.92
CA ALA A 62 12.15 24.13 2.00
C ALA A 62 13.26 23.83 0.98
N GLY A 63 13.41 22.59 0.56
CA GLY A 63 14.40 22.17 -0.43
C GLY A 63 14.16 22.76 -1.82
N ILE A 64 12.95 23.21 -2.16
CA ILE A 64 12.70 23.89 -3.44
C ILE A 64 13.34 25.29 -3.47
N ALA A 65 13.51 25.94 -2.32
CA ALA A 65 14.15 27.25 -2.25
C ALA A 65 15.67 27.21 -2.55
N VAL A 66 16.24 26.01 -2.73
CA VAL A 66 17.62 25.81 -3.20
C VAL A 66 17.76 26.06 -4.71
N PHE A 67 16.67 25.92 -5.48
CA PHE A 67 16.69 26.20 -6.92
C PHE A 67 17.01 27.66 -7.20
N LYS A 68 17.77 27.93 -8.27
CA LYS A 68 18.13 29.29 -8.69
C LYS A 68 17.64 29.65 -10.09
N THR A 69 17.05 28.68 -10.77
CA THR A 69 16.55 28.75 -12.15
C THR A 69 15.23 28.01 -12.22
N GLY A 70 14.43 28.31 -13.24
CA GLY A 70 13.26 27.50 -13.52
C GLY A 70 13.66 26.12 -14.04
N GLU A 71 12.83 25.11 -13.79
CA GLU A 71 13.02 23.76 -14.32
C GLU A 71 11.68 23.13 -14.67
N PHE A 72 11.60 22.46 -15.81
CA PHE A 72 10.53 21.51 -16.13
C PHE A 72 11.12 20.10 -16.14
N LEU A 73 10.36 19.11 -15.67
CA LEU A 73 10.75 17.71 -15.77
C LEU A 73 9.56 16.79 -15.96
N ILE A 74 9.88 15.62 -16.51
CA ILE A 74 8.99 14.48 -16.58
C ILE A 74 9.77 13.21 -16.30
N SER A 75 9.11 12.22 -15.71
CA SER A 75 9.69 10.91 -15.49
C SER A 75 8.80 9.80 -16.03
N GLY A 76 9.42 8.75 -16.57
CA GLY A 76 8.78 7.49 -16.91
C GLY A 76 9.41 6.36 -16.10
N ALA A 77 8.62 5.38 -15.71
CA ALA A 77 9.12 4.21 -15.01
C ALA A 77 8.40 2.92 -15.43
N VAL A 78 9.13 1.81 -15.37
CA VAL A 78 8.61 0.45 -15.46
C VAL A 78 8.80 -0.22 -14.12
N ASN A 79 7.70 -0.73 -13.58
CA ASN A 79 7.70 -1.46 -12.32
C ASN A 79 7.42 -2.94 -12.62
N ILE A 80 8.15 -3.84 -11.97
CA ILE A 80 8.03 -5.29 -12.08
C ILE A 80 7.90 -5.85 -10.67
N ASN A 81 6.79 -6.50 -10.39
CA ASN A 81 6.49 -7.11 -9.09
C ASN A 81 6.49 -8.62 -9.24
N ASN A 82 7.09 -9.30 -8.27
CA ASN A 82 7.02 -10.74 -8.13
C ASN A 82 6.65 -11.06 -6.69
N ASN A 83 5.57 -11.82 -6.53
CA ASN A 83 5.15 -12.38 -5.25
C ASN A 83 5.27 -13.90 -5.35
N THR A 84 5.98 -14.51 -4.41
CA THR A 84 5.97 -15.96 -4.25
C THR A 84 5.23 -16.28 -2.98
N SER A 85 4.17 -17.06 -3.06
CA SER A 85 3.39 -17.48 -1.90
C SER A 85 3.69 -18.92 -1.50
N THR A 86 3.61 -19.20 -0.21
CA THR A 86 3.63 -20.56 0.38
C THR A 86 2.47 -20.66 1.37
N TRP A 87 1.62 -21.68 1.23
CA TRP A 87 0.36 -21.76 1.97
C TRP A 87 0.05 -23.17 2.49
N LEU A 88 -0.98 -23.82 1.96
CA LEU A 88 -1.35 -25.21 2.28
C LEU A 88 -0.59 -26.18 1.37
N PRO A 89 -0.54 -27.49 1.72
CA PRO A 89 0.06 -28.50 0.86
C PRO A 89 -0.54 -28.43 -0.55
N ASN A 90 0.30 -28.29 -1.57
CA ASN A 90 -0.14 -28.12 -2.95
C ASN A 90 0.41 -29.26 -3.80
N PRO A 91 -0.45 -30.09 -4.43
CA PRO A 91 -0.01 -31.18 -5.31
C PRO A 91 0.86 -30.71 -6.48
N ASN A 92 0.73 -29.45 -6.89
CA ASN A 92 1.49 -28.86 -8.00
C ASN A 92 2.78 -28.14 -7.54
N GLY A 93 3.16 -28.29 -6.27
CA GLY A 93 4.35 -27.70 -5.67
C GLY A 93 4.04 -26.62 -4.63
N ASP A 94 4.87 -26.53 -3.59
CA ASP A 94 4.60 -25.72 -2.39
C ASP A 94 4.56 -24.20 -2.63
N LYS A 95 4.99 -23.73 -3.80
CA LYS A 95 5.11 -22.31 -4.14
C LYS A 95 4.23 -21.93 -5.31
N THR A 96 3.52 -20.80 -5.18
CA THR A 96 2.75 -20.20 -6.28
C THR A 96 3.27 -18.80 -6.56
N THR A 97 3.43 -18.44 -7.84
CA THR A 97 4.01 -17.15 -8.24
C THR A 97 2.96 -16.24 -8.89
N GLY A 98 2.90 -14.98 -8.44
CA GLY A 98 2.17 -13.91 -9.10
C GLY A 98 3.14 -12.83 -9.58
N ASN A 99 3.09 -12.51 -10.88
CA ASN A 99 3.98 -11.53 -11.50
C ASN A 99 3.16 -10.43 -12.15
N ARG A 100 3.61 -9.18 -12.02
CA ARG A 100 2.93 -8.07 -12.66
C ARG A 100 3.86 -6.91 -12.98
N SER A 101 3.80 -6.44 -14.21
CA SER A 101 4.55 -5.28 -14.67
C SER A 101 3.63 -4.15 -15.15
N ASN A 102 4.01 -2.90 -14.90
CA ASN A 102 3.33 -1.75 -15.48
C ASN A 102 4.28 -0.62 -15.84
N PHE A 103 3.94 0.10 -16.92
CA PHE A 103 4.52 1.39 -17.23
C PHE A 103 3.76 2.49 -16.49
N GLN A 104 4.48 3.54 -16.08
CA GLN A 104 3.92 4.67 -15.36
C GLN A 104 4.66 5.97 -15.65
N VAL A 105 3.96 7.08 -15.48
CA VAL A 105 4.52 8.44 -15.44
C VAL A 105 4.48 8.90 -13.98
N PRO A 106 5.51 8.61 -13.17
CA PRO A 106 5.48 8.90 -11.74
C PRO A 106 5.65 10.39 -11.42
N ASN A 107 6.30 11.17 -12.28
CA ASN A 107 6.54 12.60 -12.02
C ASN A 107 6.32 13.45 -13.24
N ILE A 108 5.69 14.59 -13.01
CA ILE A 108 5.72 15.73 -13.91
C ILE A 108 5.72 16.98 -13.05
N GLY A 109 6.60 17.93 -13.35
CA GLY A 109 6.79 19.07 -12.47
C GLY A 109 7.39 20.28 -13.15
N VAL A 110 7.03 21.45 -12.65
CA VAL A 110 7.65 22.72 -12.99
C VAL A 110 8.04 23.47 -11.72
N ILE A 111 9.19 24.11 -11.78
CA ILE A 111 9.75 24.97 -10.74
C ILE A 111 9.98 26.34 -11.35
N PHE A 112 9.56 27.39 -10.65
CA PHE A 112 9.85 28.78 -10.96
C PHE A 112 10.66 29.35 -9.81
N ALA A 113 11.88 29.80 -10.08
CA ALA A 113 12.76 30.37 -9.05
C ALA A 113 13.15 31.80 -9.43
N THR A 114 13.23 32.66 -8.44
CA THR A 114 13.81 34.00 -8.57
C THR A 114 15.24 33.98 -8.06
N ASN A 115 16.09 34.91 -8.50
CA ASN A 115 17.46 34.96 -7.98
C ASN A 115 17.93 36.40 -7.87
N LYS A 116 17.60 37.04 -6.74
CA LYS A 116 17.96 38.44 -6.46
C LYS A 116 19.37 38.60 -5.92
N ASN A 117 19.95 37.53 -5.35
CA ASN A 117 21.31 37.47 -4.79
C ASN A 117 21.71 38.71 -3.96
N SER A 118 20.82 39.16 -3.07
CA SER A 118 20.89 40.50 -2.46
C SER A 118 21.71 40.61 -1.17
N GLY A 119 22.36 39.52 -0.72
CA GLY A 119 23.25 39.53 0.45
C GLY A 119 22.89 38.50 1.52
N ARG A 120 23.53 38.63 2.71
CA ARG A 120 23.45 37.66 3.80
C ARG A 120 22.24 37.82 4.73
N SER A 121 21.54 38.95 4.67
CA SER A 121 20.43 39.29 5.58
C SER A 121 19.14 39.58 4.80
N THR A 122 18.99 38.96 3.64
CA THR A 122 17.93 39.22 2.66
C THR A 122 17.32 37.93 2.14
N TRP A 123 16.07 38.02 1.68
CA TRP A 123 15.43 36.96 0.91
C TRP A 123 16.00 36.93 -0.51
N ASN A 124 16.91 35.98 -0.77
CA ASN A 124 17.68 35.91 -2.01
C ASN A 124 16.92 35.23 -3.14
N ASN A 125 15.99 34.33 -2.79
CA ASN A 125 15.18 33.59 -3.74
C ASN A 125 13.82 33.26 -3.12
N ILE A 126 12.76 33.45 -3.91
CA ILE A 126 11.43 32.87 -3.71
C ILE A 126 11.19 31.90 -4.86
N THR A 127 10.82 30.67 -4.53
CA THR A 127 10.57 29.58 -5.47
C THR A 127 9.14 29.05 -5.32
N PHE A 128 8.53 28.75 -6.46
CA PHE A 128 7.24 28.10 -6.56
C PHE A 128 7.42 26.79 -7.31
N SER A 129 6.67 25.76 -6.93
CA SER A 129 6.60 24.52 -7.70
C SER A 129 5.17 24.03 -7.85
N LEU A 130 4.90 23.47 -9.01
CA LEU A 130 3.65 22.79 -9.33
C LEU A 130 3.98 21.43 -9.94
N GLY A 131 3.22 20.41 -9.60
CA GLY A 131 3.14 19.20 -10.40
C GLY A 131 2.61 18.01 -9.61
N MET A 132 3.02 16.82 -10.03
CA MET A 132 2.54 15.54 -9.54
C MET A 132 3.71 14.60 -9.22
N ASP A 133 3.59 13.88 -8.12
CA ASP A 133 4.44 12.74 -7.78
C ASP A 133 3.58 11.52 -7.44
N ARG A 134 4.02 10.34 -7.85
CA ARG A 134 3.37 9.08 -7.49
C ARG A 134 3.97 8.53 -6.21
N LEU A 135 3.22 8.66 -5.12
CA LEU A 135 3.63 8.17 -3.80
C LEU A 135 3.55 6.63 -3.71
N ALA A 136 2.53 6.02 -4.30
CA ALA A 136 2.32 4.57 -4.31
C ALA A 136 1.95 4.03 -5.69
N ASN A 137 2.49 2.87 -6.04
CA ASN A 137 2.04 2.06 -7.17
C ASN A 137 1.38 0.79 -6.63
N TYR A 138 0.09 0.62 -6.93
CA TYR A 138 -0.71 -0.50 -6.46
C TYR A 138 -0.73 -1.68 -7.43
N ASN A 139 -0.03 -1.59 -8.56
CA ASN A 139 0.11 -2.70 -9.49
C ASN A 139 0.77 -3.90 -8.78
N ASN A 140 -0.01 -4.97 -8.54
CA ASN A 140 0.45 -6.18 -7.88
C ASN A 140 -0.36 -7.39 -8.35
N GLN A 141 0.21 -8.58 -8.19
CA GLN A 141 -0.52 -9.84 -8.35
C GLN A 141 -0.02 -10.85 -7.31
N ILE A 142 -0.94 -11.35 -6.50
CA ILE A 142 -0.71 -12.45 -5.57
C ILE A 142 -1.49 -13.64 -6.10
N ALA A 143 -0.84 -14.78 -6.19
CA ALA A 143 -1.48 -16.05 -6.51
C ALA A 143 -1.18 -17.02 -5.37
N ILE A 144 -2.20 -17.74 -4.90
CA ILE A 144 -2.07 -18.78 -3.87
C ILE A 144 -2.82 -20.03 -4.34
N ALA A 145 -2.33 -21.19 -3.94
CA ALA A 145 -3.01 -22.45 -4.18
C ALA A 145 -2.66 -23.45 -3.09
N GLY A 146 -3.57 -24.38 -2.80
CA GLY A 146 -3.31 -25.48 -1.89
C GLY A 146 -4.56 -26.29 -1.58
N ARG A 147 -4.35 -27.49 -1.04
CA ARG A 147 -5.40 -28.42 -0.65
C ARG A 147 -5.84 -28.17 0.77
N ASN A 148 -7.14 -27.97 0.98
CA ASN A 148 -7.73 -27.71 2.27
C ASN A 148 -8.72 -28.82 2.65
N SER A 149 -8.46 -29.47 3.78
CA SER A 149 -9.33 -30.51 4.34
C SER A 149 -10.10 -30.03 5.58
N ASN A 150 -10.18 -28.72 5.80
CA ASN A 150 -10.83 -28.14 6.98
C ASN A 150 -11.97 -27.20 6.64
N SER A 151 -11.83 -26.33 5.64
CA SER A 151 -12.82 -25.29 5.34
C SER A 151 -12.86 -24.91 3.87
N SER A 152 -13.93 -24.24 3.48
CA SER A 152 -14.13 -23.57 2.19
C SER A 152 -14.14 -22.06 2.39
N TYR A 153 -13.82 -21.27 1.36
CA TYR A 153 -14.06 -19.82 1.37
C TYR A 153 -15.53 -19.50 1.61
N SER A 154 -16.45 -20.31 1.09
CA SER A 154 -17.89 -20.12 1.26
C SER A 154 -18.39 -20.35 2.70
N ASP A 155 -17.58 -20.97 3.57
CA ASP A 155 -17.88 -21.02 5.01
C ASP A 155 -17.91 -19.61 5.63
N SER A 156 -17.10 -18.68 5.11
CA SER A 156 -17.12 -17.29 5.60
C SER A 156 -18.44 -16.57 5.27
N TRP A 157 -19.06 -16.89 4.13
CA TRP A 157 -20.38 -16.34 3.76
C TRP A 157 -21.51 -16.89 4.62
N VAL A 158 -21.37 -18.12 5.12
CA VAL A 158 -22.30 -18.71 6.09
C VAL A 158 -22.15 -18.02 7.45
N ASP A 159 -20.91 -17.81 7.90
CA ASP A 159 -20.62 -17.11 9.16
C ASP A 159 -21.13 -15.65 9.16
N ASP A 160 -21.11 -14.98 8.00
CA ASP A 160 -21.66 -13.64 7.82
C ASP A 160 -23.15 -13.56 8.19
N ILE A 161 -23.93 -14.61 7.88
CA ILE A 161 -25.36 -14.71 8.24
C ILE A 161 -25.52 -14.64 9.76
N PHE A 162 -24.77 -15.47 10.49
CA PHE A 162 -24.86 -15.58 11.95
C PHE A 162 -24.34 -14.35 12.67
N SER A 163 -23.37 -13.65 12.08
CA SER A 163 -22.86 -12.38 12.60
C SER A 163 -23.86 -11.22 12.44
N GLY A 164 -24.92 -11.40 11.65
CA GLY A 164 -25.88 -10.34 11.33
C GLY A 164 -25.31 -9.27 10.40
N ASN A 165 -24.20 -9.55 9.70
CA ASN A 165 -23.59 -8.62 8.77
C ASN A 165 -24.47 -8.48 7.53
N LYS A 166 -25.09 -7.30 7.36
CA LYS A 166 -26.00 -7.00 6.23
C LYS A 166 -25.30 -6.28 5.07
N ALA A 167 -24.11 -5.72 5.29
CA ALA A 167 -23.47 -4.83 4.32
C ALA A 167 -22.95 -5.54 3.07
N THR A 168 -22.81 -6.86 3.12
CA THR A 168 -22.10 -7.66 2.09
C THR A 168 -22.83 -8.93 1.69
N GLN A 169 -24.09 -9.12 2.12
CA GLN A 169 -24.86 -10.34 1.82
C GLN A 169 -24.99 -10.56 0.30
N ALA A 170 -25.26 -9.49 -0.45
CA ALA A 170 -25.33 -9.50 -1.92
C ALA A 170 -24.02 -9.91 -2.61
N LEU A 171 -22.88 -9.84 -1.92
CA LEU A 171 -21.55 -10.09 -2.49
C LEU A 171 -21.06 -11.54 -2.33
N GLY A 172 -21.76 -12.37 -1.57
CA GLY A 172 -21.33 -13.75 -1.30
C GLY A 172 -22.47 -14.64 -0.86
N THR A 173 -23.08 -14.31 0.29
CA THR A 173 -24.19 -15.07 0.88
C THR A 173 -25.36 -15.28 -0.07
N ASP A 174 -25.90 -14.21 -0.66
CA ASP A 174 -27.06 -14.29 -1.56
C ASP A 174 -26.73 -15.05 -2.84
N LEU A 175 -25.49 -14.91 -3.33
CA LEU A 175 -24.99 -15.66 -4.47
C LEU A 175 -24.87 -17.15 -4.15
N GLY A 176 -24.38 -17.49 -2.95
CA GLY A 176 -24.30 -18.86 -2.46
C GLY A 176 -25.67 -19.55 -2.43
N PHE A 177 -26.71 -18.88 -1.92
CA PHE A 177 -28.08 -19.42 -1.98
C PHE A 177 -28.64 -19.48 -3.41
N SER A 178 -28.39 -18.45 -4.22
CA SER A 178 -28.89 -18.37 -5.60
C SER A 178 -28.34 -19.50 -6.47
N THR A 179 -27.06 -19.83 -6.30
CA THR A 179 -26.39 -20.92 -7.02
C THR A 179 -26.62 -22.30 -6.39
N GLY A 180 -27.06 -22.36 -5.12
CA GLY A 180 -27.27 -23.60 -4.38
C GLY A 180 -26.04 -24.10 -3.64
N LEU A 181 -24.91 -23.40 -3.74
CA LEU A 181 -23.69 -23.68 -2.98
C LEU A 181 -23.90 -23.59 -1.46
N ILE A 182 -24.81 -22.70 -1.02
CA ILE A 182 -25.30 -22.64 0.36
C ILE A 182 -26.75 -23.13 0.38
N ALA A 183 -27.04 -24.05 1.30
CA ALA A 183 -28.38 -24.60 1.49
C ALA A 183 -28.72 -24.76 2.97
N ASP A 184 -30.02 -24.80 3.27
CA ASP A 184 -30.54 -25.00 4.62
C ASP A 184 -30.56 -26.49 4.97
N PHE A 185 -29.91 -26.84 6.07
CA PHE A 185 -29.79 -28.23 6.52
C PHE A 185 -30.38 -28.46 7.90
N GLN A 186 -30.89 -29.67 8.10
CA GLN A 186 -31.47 -30.12 9.36
C GLN A 186 -30.41 -30.85 10.20
N PRO A 187 -30.08 -30.39 11.42
CA PRO A 187 -29.12 -31.08 12.28
C PRO A 187 -29.55 -32.50 12.64
N THR A 188 -28.59 -33.43 12.70
CA THR A 188 -28.80 -34.82 13.10
C THR A 188 -29.13 -34.90 14.59
N GLY A 189 -30.41 -34.76 14.93
CA GLY A 189 -30.89 -34.70 16.33
C GLY A 189 -32.18 -33.88 16.53
N GLY A 190 -32.65 -33.18 15.48
CA GLY A 190 -33.77 -32.25 15.57
C GLY A 190 -33.31 -30.83 15.97
N GLY A 191 -34.00 -29.80 15.46
CA GLY A 191 -33.61 -28.40 15.60
C GLY A 191 -34.21 -27.52 14.51
N ASN A 192 -33.84 -26.25 14.45
CA ASN A 192 -34.15 -25.41 13.28
C ASN A 192 -33.19 -25.77 12.14
N LYS A 193 -33.62 -25.52 10.89
CA LYS A 193 -32.70 -25.61 9.76
C LYS A 193 -31.67 -24.49 9.87
N GLU A 194 -30.42 -24.80 9.54
CA GLU A 194 -29.31 -23.86 9.54
C GLU A 194 -28.62 -23.84 8.17
N PRO A 195 -28.23 -22.67 7.67
CA PRO A 195 -27.53 -22.57 6.41
C PRO A 195 -26.13 -23.14 6.51
N MET A 196 -25.72 -23.94 5.53
CA MET A 196 -24.38 -24.53 5.45
C MET A 196 -23.83 -24.50 4.04
N SER A 197 -22.50 -24.46 3.92
CA SER A 197 -21.81 -24.58 2.64
C SER A 197 -21.66 -26.05 2.25
N LEU A 198 -22.00 -26.37 0.99
CA LEU A 198 -21.74 -27.67 0.38
C LEU A 198 -20.26 -27.91 0.06
N ALA A 199 -19.46 -26.85 -0.04
CA ALA A 199 -18.03 -26.95 -0.33
C ALA A 199 -17.16 -27.18 0.93
N SER A 200 -17.74 -27.19 2.13
CA SER A 200 -16.96 -27.23 3.38
C SER A 200 -16.47 -28.63 3.74
N PRO A 201 -15.15 -28.92 3.81
CA PRO A 201 -14.71 -30.27 4.15
C PRO A 201 -15.07 -30.75 5.57
N LYS A 202 -15.16 -29.86 6.57
CA LYS A 202 -15.48 -30.25 7.96
C LYS A 202 -16.83 -29.81 8.48
N ARG A 203 -17.42 -28.72 7.95
CA ARG A 203 -18.74 -28.27 8.38
C ARG A 203 -19.87 -28.98 7.62
N GLN A 204 -19.60 -29.61 6.49
CA GLN A 204 -20.60 -30.22 5.62
C GLN A 204 -21.37 -31.44 6.16
N ILE A 205 -22.28 -31.88 5.29
CA ILE A 205 -23.13 -33.08 5.36
C ILE A 205 -22.76 -34.14 4.28
N GLY A 206 -21.87 -33.84 3.33
CA GLY A 206 -21.63 -34.61 2.09
C GLY A 206 -20.40 -35.53 2.01
N ASN A 207 -19.61 -35.72 3.07
CA ASN A 207 -18.36 -36.51 3.05
C ASN A 207 -17.25 -36.05 2.07
N LEU A 208 -17.22 -34.77 1.64
CA LEU A 208 -16.13 -34.14 0.89
C LEU A 208 -14.79 -34.15 1.67
N PRO A 209 -13.78 -34.95 1.30
CA PRO A 209 -12.58 -35.10 2.13
C PRO A 209 -11.68 -33.85 2.14
N SER A 210 -11.62 -33.13 1.02
CA SER A 210 -10.83 -31.92 0.85
C SER A 210 -11.19 -31.22 -0.45
N VAL A 211 -10.94 -29.91 -0.50
CA VAL A 211 -11.02 -29.09 -1.71
C VAL A 211 -9.65 -28.60 -2.13
N ASP A 212 -9.39 -28.56 -3.44
CA ASP A 212 -8.25 -27.84 -3.99
C ASP A 212 -8.65 -26.38 -4.17
N GLN A 213 -8.00 -25.46 -3.44
CA GLN A 213 -8.31 -24.03 -3.46
C GLN A 213 -7.27 -23.27 -4.28
N ARG A 214 -7.74 -22.34 -5.11
CA ARG A 214 -6.89 -21.48 -5.95
C ARG A 214 -7.38 -20.04 -5.87
N GLY A 215 -6.50 -19.12 -5.51
CA GLY A 215 -6.80 -17.70 -5.37
C GLY A 215 -5.86 -16.84 -6.17
N MET A 216 -6.40 -15.81 -6.84
CA MET A 216 -5.62 -14.78 -7.50
C MET A 216 -6.16 -13.40 -7.16
N LEU A 217 -5.34 -12.60 -6.46
CA LEU A 217 -5.61 -11.21 -6.16
C LEU A 217 -4.78 -10.32 -7.07
N LYS A 218 -5.43 -9.55 -7.93
CA LYS A 218 -4.82 -8.55 -8.80
C LYS A 218 -5.18 -7.16 -8.31
N THR A 219 -4.18 -6.30 -8.14
CA THR A 219 -4.39 -4.91 -7.76
C THR A 219 -3.76 -3.97 -8.78
N GLU A 220 -4.37 -2.82 -9.00
CA GLU A 220 -3.96 -1.83 -10.00
C GLU A 220 -4.18 -0.40 -9.52
N GLY A 221 -3.54 0.55 -10.22
CA GLY A 221 -3.68 1.97 -9.98
C GLY A 221 -2.55 2.54 -9.13
N GLY A 222 -2.81 3.64 -8.42
CA GLY A 222 -1.80 4.31 -7.63
C GLY A 222 -2.33 5.47 -6.79
N LEU A 223 -1.44 5.99 -5.96
CA LEU A 223 -1.61 7.20 -5.17
C LEU A 223 -0.77 8.31 -5.79
N ASN A 224 -1.42 9.26 -6.45
CA ASN A 224 -0.75 10.43 -7.04
C ASN A 224 -0.98 11.63 -6.13
N GLU A 225 0.05 12.41 -5.85
CA GLU A 225 -0.02 13.64 -5.06
C GLU A 225 0.24 14.83 -5.95
N TYR A 226 -0.78 15.69 -6.10
CA TYR A 226 -0.62 17.00 -6.74
C TYR A 226 -0.16 18.01 -5.70
N VAL A 227 0.89 18.76 -6.01
CA VAL A 227 1.54 19.65 -5.05
C VAL A 227 1.70 21.05 -5.59
N PHE A 228 1.32 22.00 -4.74
CA PHE A 228 1.63 23.41 -4.87
C PHE A 228 2.54 23.77 -3.70
N ALA A 229 3.80 24.10 -3.98
CA ALA A 229 4.75 24.45 -2.93
C ALA A 229 5.37 25.82 -3.16
N ILE A 230 5.65 26.51 -2.06
CA ILE A 230 6.35 27.79 -2.02
C ILE A 230 7.52 27.68 -1.04
N GLY A 231 8.67 28.25 -1.42
CA GLY A 231 9.86 28.24 -0.61
C GLY A 231 10.61 29.57 -0.69
N GLY A 232 11.24 29.95 0.42
CA GLY A 232 12.08 31.13 0.52
C GLY A 232 13.48 30.78 0.99
N ASN A 233 14.48 31.46 0.44
CA ASN A 233 15.88 31.40 0.84
C ASN A 233 16.27 32.72 1.50
N TYR A 234 16.66 32.67 2.77
CA TYR A 234 17.18 33.79 3.54
C TYR A 234 18.70 33.66 3.73
N GLY A 235 19.44 34.60 3.14
CA GLY A 235 20.89 34.73 3.34
C GLY A 235 21.74 33.55 2.86
N ASP A 236 21.19 32.68 2.00
CA ASP A 236 21.81 31.42 1.55
C ASP A 236 22.14 30.43 2.68
N ARG A 237 21.53 30.63 3.86
CA ARG A 237 21.74 29.82 5.06
C ARG A 237 20.46 29.16 5.53
N LEU A 238 19.37 29.91 5.60
CA LEU A 238 18.08 29.42 6.05
C LEU A 238 17.11 29.31 4.87
N TYR A 239 16.49 28.16 4.75
CA TYR A 239 15.49 27.85 3.75
C TYR A 239 14.22 27.41 4.48
N ILE A 240 13.10 27.98 4.11
CA ILE A 240 11.79 27.61 4.64
C ILE A 240 10.86 27.32 3.47
N GLY A 241 9.88 26.45 3.68
CA GLY A 241 8.88 26.19 2.66
C GLY A 241 7.61 25.58 3.23
N ALA A 242 6.55 25.70 2.45
CA ALA A 242 5.26 25.09 2.73
C ALA A 242 4.63 24.57 1.44
N SER A 243 3.78 23.56 1.55
CA SER A 243 3.01 23.04 0.42
C SER A 243 1.59 22.68 0.79
N LEU A 244 0.69 22.83 -0.19
CA LEU A 244 -0.63 22.22 -0.22
C LEU A 244 -0.52 20.95 -1.06
N ASN A 245 -1.00 19.83 -0.51
CA ASN A 245 -0.91 18.51 -1.11
C ASN A 245 -2.33 17.98 -1.33
N LEU A 246 -2.64 17.62 -2.57
CA LEU A 246 -3.93 17.05 -2.98
C LEU A 246 -3.71 15.63 -3.51
N PRO A 247 -3.66 14.61 -2.64
CA PRO A 247 -3.54 13.23 -3.07
C PRO A 247 -4.83 12.71 -3.70
N SER A 248 -4.68 11.95 -4.78
CA SER A 248 -5.75 11.23 -5.48
C SER A 248 -5.45 9.74 -5.50
N ILE A 249 -6.45 8.96 -5.11
CA ILE A 249 -6.41 7.50 -5.07
C ILE A 249 -7.23 6.97 -6.23
N ASN A 250 -6.65 6.07 -7.00
CA ASN A 250 -7.36 5.19 -7.89
C ASN A 250 -6.81 3.78 -7.63
N TYR A 251 -7.64 2.91 -7.08
CA TYR A 251 -7.30 1.54 -6.73
C TYR A 251 -8.35 0.61 -7.32
N LYS A 252 -7.90 -0.41 -8.02
CA LYS A 252 -8.75 -1.50 -8.49
C LYS A 252 -8.23 -2.81 -7.93
N GLU A 253 -9.15 -3.64 -7.48
CA GLU A 253 -8.86 -4.99 -6.99
C GLU A 253 -9.78 -5.98 -7.72
N SER A 254 -9.18 -7.03 -8.26
CA SER A 254 -9.89 -8.17 -8.84
C SER A 254 -9.42 -9.43 -8.13
N LEU A 255 -10.34 -10.08 -7.43
CA LEU A 255 -10.14 -11.37 -6.78
C LEU A 255 -10.85 -12.45 -7.61
N THR A 256 -10.11 -13.49 -7.94
CA THR A 256 -10.67 -14.77 -8.41
C THR A 256 -10.36 -15.83 -7.36
N TRP A 257 -11.37 -16.61 -7.00
CA TRP A 257 -11.23 -17.73 -6.08
C TRP A 257 -11.97 -18.94 -6.62
N SER A 258 -11.28 -20.08 -6.69
CA SER A 258 -11.83 -21.33 -7.20
C SER A 258 -11.62 -22.43 -6.20
N GLU A 259 -12.62 -23.30 -6.04
CA GLU A 259 -12.52 -24.53 -5.26
C GLU A 259 -13.07 -25.71 -6.03
N ASP A 260 -12.34 -26.81 -6.01
CA ASP A 260 -12.69 -28.05 -6.70
C ASP A 260 -12.68 -29.22 -5.71
N ASP A 261 -13.66 -30.12 -5.83
CA ASP A 261 -13.64 -31.40 -5.14
C ASP A 261 -12.48 -32.27 -5.63
N VAL A 262 -11.62 -32.65 -4.68
CA VAL A 262 -10.46 -33.51 -4.92
C VAL A 262 -10.88 -34.96 -5.23
N SER A 263 -11.97 -35.43 -4.63
CA SER A 263 -12.42 -36.82 -4.75
C SER A 263 -13.09 -37.12 -6.10
N LYS A 264 -13.69 -36.10 -6.72
CA LYS A 264 -14.53 -36.21 -7.93
C LYS A 264 -15.66 -37.23 -7.76
N ALA A 265 -16.10 -37.42 -6.52
CA ALA A 265 -17.09 -38.42 -6.18
C ALA A 265 -18.47 -37.80 -6.42
N PRO A 266 -19.29 -38.33 -7.34
CA PRO A 266 -20.52 -37.68 -7.83
C PRO A 266 -21.68 -37.67 -6.82
N ASN A 267 -21.39 -37.94 -5.55
CA ASN A 267 -22.36 -38.15 -4.48
C ASN A 267 -21.98 -37.41 -3.19
N ASN A 268 -21.10 -36.40 -3.29
CA ASN A 268 -20.72 -35.57 -2.15
C ASN A 268 -21.40 -34.19 -2.17
N ASN A 269 -22.24 -33.93 -3.18
CA ASN A 269 -23.04 -32.72 -3.38
C ASN A 269 -22.20 -31.47 -3.71
N PHE A 270 -20.94 -31.61 -4.11
CA PHE A 270 -20.10 -30.49 -4.49
C PHE A 270 -19.05 -30.89 -5.53
N SER A 271 -19.10 -30.27 -6.71
CA SER A 271 -18.06 -30.46 -7.72
C SER A 271 -17.06 -29.30 -7.72
N TYR A 272 -17.53 -28.07 -7.93
CA TYR A 272 -16.67 -26.88 -7.91
C TYR A 272 -17.46 -25.59 -7.70
N PHE A 273 -16.74 -24.51 -7.35
CA PHE A 273 -17.22 -23.15 -7.59
C PHE A 273 -16.10 -22.20 -8.01
N ASP A 274 -16.47 -21.17 -8.76
CA ASP A 274 -15.62 -20.03 -9.12
C ASP A 274 -16.29 -18.73 -8.67
N TYR A 275 -15.57 -17.96 -7.86
CA TYR A 275 -15.98 -16.68 -7.33
C TYR A 275 -15.10 -15.55 -7.87
N TYR A 276 -15.74 -14.52 -8.41
CA TYR A 276 -15.10 -13.32 -8.93
C TYR A 276 -15.59 -12.12 -8.13
N LYS A 277 -14.67 -11.26 -7.67
CA LYS A 277 -15.00 -10.01 -6.98
C LYS A 277 -14.16 -8.88 -7.53
N ASN A 278 -14.81 -7.79 -7.90
CA ASN A 278 -14.17 -6.56 -8.37
C ASN A 278 -14.49 -5.42 -7.42
N LEU A 279 -13.47 -4.74 -6.91
CA LEU A 279 -13.59 -3.51 -6.14
C LEU A 279 -12.91 -2.38 -6.92
N LYS A 280 -13.63 -1.28 -7.10
CA LYS A 280 -13.07 -0.01 -7.55
C LYS A 280 -13.17 1.00 -6.41
N ARG A 281 -12.01 1.52 -6.00
CA ARG A 281 -11.88 2.54 -4.96
C ARG A 281 -11.30 3.81 -5.56
N THR A 282 -12.03 4.91 -5.41
CA THR A 282 -11.58 6.24 -5.80
C THR A 282 -11.55 7.17 -4.61
N GLY A 283 -10.60 8.10 -4.60
CA GLY A 283 -10.49 9.02 -3.49
C GLY A 283 -9.77 10.31 -3.83
N LEU A 284 -10.11 11.35 -3.08
CA LEU A 284 -9.42 12.62 -3.05
C LEU A 284 -9.09 12.97 -1.61
N GLY A 285 -7.92 13.53 -1.40
CA GLY A 285 -7.51 14.02 -0.09
C GLY A 285 -6.93 15.41 -0.12
N ILE A 286 -6.76 15.95 1.09
CA ILE A 286 -6.16 17.25 1.34
C ILE A 286 -5.24 17.16 2.55
N GLY A 287 -4.05 17.70 2.40
CA GLY A 287 -3.04 17.81 3.46
C GLY A 287 -2.08 18.95 3.17
N GLY A 288 -1.18 19.20 4.11
CA GLY A 288 -0.13 20.19 3.96
C GLY A 288 1.20 19.70 4.51
N LYS A 289 2.28 20.34 4.04
CA LYS A 289 3.64 20.11 4.54
C LYS A 289 4.30 21.42 4.84
N VAL A 290 5.11 21.45 5.90
CA VAL A 290 6.03 22.54 6.20
C VAL A 290 7.43 21.99 6.32
N GLY A 291 8.40 22.82 5.96
CA GLY A 291 9.79 22.43 5.81
C GLY A 291 10.73 23.51 6.27
N ILE A 292 11.86 23.08 6.83
CA ILE A 292 13.02 23.91 7.10
C ILE A 292 14.27 23.19 6.59
N LEU A 293 15.22 23.96 6.08
CA LEU A 293 16.55 23.48 5.73
C LEU A 293 17.56 24.56 6.10
N TYR A 294 18.62 24.18 6.80
CA TYR A 294 19.62 25.10 7.31
C TYR A 294 21.03 24.62 6.96
N LYS A 295 21.81 25.52 6.35
CA LYS A 295 23.21 25.28 5.98
C LYS A 295 24.13 25.77 7.11
N ILE A 296 24.41 24.88 8.07
CA ILE A 296 25.33 25.15 9.18
C ILE A 296 26.69 25.60 8.66
N THR A 297 27.21 24.87 7.67
CA THR A 297 28.40 25.25 6.90
C THR A 297 28.13 25.05 5.42
N ASP A 298 29.07 25.45 4.57
CA ASP A 298 28.93 25.21 3.12
C ASP A 298 28.92 23.71 2.78
N ARG A 299 29.44 22.88 3.71
CA ARG A 299 29.50 21.42 3.59
C ARG A 299 28.42 20.69 4.37
N PHE A 300 27.85 21.29 5.41
CA PHE A 300 26.91 20.60 6.29
C PHE A 300 25.53 21.24 6.27
N ARG A 301 24.53 20.43 5.99
CA ARG A 301 23.12 20.84 5.97
C ARG A 301 22.30 19.94 6.88
N VAL A 302 21.31 20.55 7.50
CA VAL A 302 20.28 19.86 8.27
C VAL A 302 18.92 20.29 7.74
N GLY A 303 17.96 19.39 7.75
CA GLY A 303 16.60 19.65 7.33
C GLY A 303 15.60 19.00 8.26
N GLY A 304 14.41 19.59 8.31
CA GLY A 304 13.26 19.04 9.02
C GLY A 304 12.01 19.27 8.20
N THR A 305 11.09 18.32 8.25
CA THR A 305 9.77 18.45 7.63
C THR A 305 8.70 17.89 8.55
N PHE A 306 7.53 18.52 8.48
CA PHE A 306 6.33 18.08 9.16
C PHE A 306 5.19 18.01 8.15
N VAL A 307 4.54 16.85 8.10
CA VAL A 307 3.40 16.55 7.23
C VAL A 307 2.16 16.47 8.12
N THR A 308 1.15 17.27 7.83
CA THR A 308 -0.12 17.22 8.57
C THR A 308 -0.83 15.89 8.32
N PRO A 309 -1.78 15.49 9.19
CA PRO A 309 -2.74 14.47 8.80
C PRO A 309 -3.37 14.81 7.46
N THR A 310 -3.59 13.80 6.63
CA THR A 310 -4.25 13.95 5.33
C THR A 310 -5.66 13.39 5.44
N PHE A 311 -6.64 14.20 5.08
CA PHE A 311 -8.04 13.80 5.10
C PHE A 311 -8.43 13.33 3.71
N TYR A 312 -8.92 12.10 3.61
CA TYR A 312 -9.42 11.49 2.38
C TYR A 312 -10.93 11.33 2.44
N SER A 313 -11.59 11.66 1.33
CA SER A 313 -12.92 11.18 0.98
C SER A 313 -12.78 10.03 -0.01
N LEU A 314 -13.43 8.90 0.27
CA LEU A 314 -13.28 7.64 -0.43
C LEU A 314 -14.63 7.10 -0.84
N HIS A 315 -14.68 6.54 -2.04
CA HIS A 315 -15.83 5.90 -2.62
C HIS A 315 -15.43 4.52 -3.14
N ASP A 316 -16.15 3.49 -2.69
CA ASP A 316 -16.00 2.11 -3.11
C ASP A 316 -17.21 1.67 -3.92
N ALA A 317 -16.97 0.93 -5.01
CA ALA A 317 -17.98 0.21 -5.76
C ALA A 317 -17.53 -1.24 -5.95
N ILE A 318 -18.37 -2.19 -5.52
CA ILE A 318 -18.06 -3.62 -5.52
C ILE A 318 -19.09 -4.40 -6.33
N THR A 319 -18.60 -5.31 -7.17
CA THR A 319 -19.42 -6.33 -7.83
C THR A 319 -18.83 -7.71 -7.60
N SER A 320 -19.67 -8.74 -7.62
CA SER A 320 -19.22 -10.12 -7.57
C SER A 320 -20.09 -11.06 -8.40
N GLU A 321 -19.49 -12.17 -8.78
CA GLU A 321 -20.09 -13.24 -9.56
C GLU A 321 -19.71 -14.58 -8.94
N LEU A 322 -20.63 -15.53 -8.96
CA LEU A 322 -20.41 -16.89 -8.48
C LEU A 322 -20.94 -17.86 -9.52
N TYR A 323 -20.13 -18.86 -9.85
CA TYR A 323 -20.49 -20.02 -10.65
C TYR A 323 -20.30 -21.25 -9.78
N SER A 324 -21.26 -22.17 -9.74
CA SER A 324 -21.10 -23.41 -8.97
C SER A 324 -21.79 -24.61 -9.62
N ASP A 325 -21.25 -25.78 -9.36
CA ASP A 325 -21.89 -27.06 -9.62
C ASP A 325 -22.01 -27.85 -8.31
N VAL A 326 -23.25 -28.00 -7.84
CA VAL A 326 -23.59 -28.87 -6.71
C VAL A 326 -24.29 -30.11 -7.26
N GLU A 327 -23.51 -31.17 -7.40
CA GLU A 327 -23.77 -32.39 -8.18
C GLU A 327 -25.23 -32.89 -8.15
N ASP A 328 -25.77 -33.22 -6.97
CA ASP A 328 -27.12 -33.77 -6.82
C ASP A 328 -28.21 -32.67 -6.63
N GLY A 329 -27.87 -31.42 -6.90
CA GLY A 329 -28.74 -30.25 -6.79
C GLY A 329 -28.73 -29.39 -8.07
N LYS A 330 -28.32 -28.12 -7.92
CA LYS A 330 -28.17 -27.16 -9.01
C LYS A 330 -26.82 -27.37 -9.73
N LYS A 331 -26.88 -27.80 -10.99
CA LYS A 331 -25.70 -27.98 -11.84
C LYS A 331 -25.40 -26.72 -12.65
N GLU A 332 -24.12 -26.33 -12.66
CA GLU A 332 -23.58 -25.23 -13.48
C GLU A 332 -24.42 -23.94 -13.43
N VAL A 333 -24.75 -23.48 -12.22
CA VAL A 333 -25.55 -22.25 -12.01
C VAL A 333 -24.65 -21.05 -11.76
N SER A 334 -25.00 -19.90 -12.33
CA SER A 334 -24.37 -18.62 -12.05
C SER A 334 -25.30 -17.66 -11.32
N ALA A 335 -24.72 -16.77 -10.52
CA ALA A 335 -25.41 -15.65 -9.89
C ALA A 335 -24.51 -14.42 -9.85
N PHE A 336 -25.11 -13.24 -10.02
CA PHE A 336 -24.41 -11.97 -10.08
C PHE A 336 -24.93 -11.04 -8.98
N SER A 337 -24.04 -10.33 -8.29
CA SER A 337 -24.43 -9.40 -7.21
C SER A 337 -25.34 -8.29 -7.72
N VAL A 338 -25.12 -7.85 -8.98
CA VAL A 338 -25.91 -6.79 -9.62
C VAL A 338 -27.38 -7.17 -9.77
N ASP A 339 -27.71 -8.46 -9.88
CA ASP A 339 -29.10 -8.91 -9.95
C ASP A 339 -29.82 -8.74 -8.61
N GLN A 340 -29.08 -8.82 -7.50
CA GLN A 340 -29.59 -8.60 -6.14
C GLN A 340 -29.70 -7.10 -5.77
N THR A 341 -29.04 -6.24 -6.53
CA THR A 341 -28.93 -4.79 -6.28
C THR A 341 -29.53 -3.96 -7.41
N ASN A 342 -30.52 -4.50 -8.14
CA ASN A 342 -31.25 -3.83 -9.22
C ASN A 342 -30.35 -3.25 -10.33
N GLY A 343 -29.26 -3.95 -10.66
CA GLY A 343 -28.31 -3.60 -11.72
C GLY A 343 -27.13 -2.72 -11.27
N TYR A 344 -27.01 -2.39 -9.98
CA TYR A 344 -25.99 -1.46 -9.48
C TYR A 344 -24.89 -2.17 -8.66
N ALA A 345 -23.70 -1.56 -8.54
CA ALA A 345 -22.68 -2.06 -7.63
C ALA A 345 -23.10 -1.84 -6.16
N VAL A 346 -22.53 -2.61 -5.23
CA VAL A 346 -22.61 -2.30 -3.81
C VAL A 346 -21.65 -1.15 -3.53
N GLU A 347 -22.19 0.01 -3.16
CA GLU A 347 -21.41 1.25 -3.00
C GLU A 347 -21.26 1.65 -1.52
N SER A 348 -20.13 2.28 -1.20
CA SER A 348 -19.86 2.78 0.15
C SER A 348 -19.00 4.04 0.11
N ASP A 349 -19.48 5.11 0.72
CA ASP A 349 -18.76 6.36 0.93
C ASP A 349 -18.30 6.49 2.37
N TYR A 350 -17.03 6.86 2.55
CA TYR A 350 -16.45 7.06 3.88
C TYR A 350 -15.23 7.96 3.81
N ASN A 351 -14.79 8.42 4.98
CA ASN A 351 -13.60 9.23 5.09
C ASN A 351 -12.50 8.48 5.83
N PHE A 352 -11.25 8.75 5.47
CA PHE A 352 -10.08 8.24 6.17
C PHE A 352 -9.13 9.39 6.51
N THR A 353 -8.62 9.41 7.74
CA THR A 353 -7.56 10.35 8.14
C THR A 353 -6.25 9.59 8.22
N ALA A 354 -5.33 9.88 7.29
CA ALA A 354 -4.00 9.30 7.32
C ALA A 354 -3.13 9.97 8.40
N PRO A 355 -2.21 9.20 9.02
CA PRO A 355 -1.31 9.70 10.04
C PRO A 355 -0.50 10.93 9.62
N LEU A 356 -0.19 11.76 10.61
CA LEU A 356 0.87 12.77 10.48
C LEU A 356 2.25 12.11 10.34
N ARG A 357 3.20 12.83 9.75
CA ARG A 357 4.61 12.41 9.64
C ARG A 357 5.55 13.52 10.02
N ALA A 358 6.70 13.16 10.58
CA ALA A 358 7.79 14.08 10.82
C ALA A 358 9.09 13.43 10.36
N ALA A 359 9.94 14.19 9.67
CA ALA A 359 11.26 13.69 9.28
C ALA A 359 12.35 14.72 9.52
N ALA A 360 13.54 14.24 9.83
CA ALA A 360 14.75 15.00 9.96
C ALA A 360 15.83 14.39 9.08
N GLY A 361 16.70 15.22 8.51
CA GLY A 361 17.76 14.76 7.63
C GLY A 361 19.03 15.58 7.77
N VAL A 362 20.15 14.94 7.49
CA VAL A 362 21.48 15.54 7.50
C VAL A 362 22.20 15.21 6.20
N SER A 363 22.97 16.17 5.69
CA SER A 363 23.72 15.98 4.45
C SER A 363 25.09 16.62 4.55
N TYR A 364 26.12 15.87 4.14
CA TYR A 364 27.50 16.32 4.08
C TYR A 364 27.99 16.34 2.63
N PHE A 365 28.45 17.51 2.18
CA PHE A 365 28.96 17.77 0.84
C PHE A 365 30.50 17.79 0.87
N PHE A 366 31.12 17.01 -0.02
CA PHE A 366 32.57 16.92 -0.16
C PHE A 366 33.02 17.32 -1.57
N GLY A 367 34.29 17.70 -1.69
CA GLY A 367 34.87 18.33 -2.87
C GLY A 367 36.27 18.87 -2.59
N ASN A 368 36.84 19.68 -3.50
CA ASN A 368 38.18 20.22 -3.30
C ASN A 368 38.28 20.92 -1.93
N LEU A 369 39.28 20.53 -1.14
CA LEU A 369 39.55 21.11 0.17
C LEU A 369 39.89 22.60 0.08
N GLN A 370 40.46 23.03 -1.05
CA GLN A 370 40.89 24.42 -1.30
C GLN A 370 39.79 25.29 -1.94
N ASP A 371 38.77 24.68 -2.58
CA ASP A 371 37.60 25.39 -3.10
C ASP A 371 36.28 24.74 -2.61
N PRO A 372 35.67 25.27 -1.54
CA PRO A 372 34.40 24.80 -1.01
C PRO A 372 33.23 24.82 -2.01
N ARG A 373 33.34 25.56 -3.13
CA ARG A 373 32.30 25.63 -4.17
C ARG A 373 32.37 24.50 -5.19
N SER A 374 33.49 23.76 -5.25
CA SER A 374 33.69 22.62 -6.14
C SER A 374 33.14 21.31 -5.55
N THR A 375 31.83 21.26 -5.30
CA THR A 375 31.18 20.06 -4.76
C THR A 375 31.31 18.87 -5.73
N GLN A 376 32.12 17.88 -5.35
CA GLN A 376 32.32 16.64 -6.09
C GLN A 376 31.29 15.58 -5.71
N GLY A 377 30.67 15.66 -4.52
CA GLY A 377 29.67 14.70 -4.11
C GLY A 377 29.03 15.03 -2.76
N PHE A 378 28.17 14.14 -2.30
CA PHE A 378 27.58 14.21 -0.96
C PHE A 378 27.19 12.84 -0.42
N ILE A 379 27.02 12.78 0.89
CA ILE A 379 26.32 11.70 1.61
C ILE A 379 25.16 12.34 2.37
N THR A 380 24.03 11.63 2.46
CA THR A 380 22.83 12.08 3.16
C THR A 380 22.21 10.93 3.95
N ALA A 381 21.53 11.28 5.04
CA ALA A 381 20.73 10.35 5.83
C ALA A 381 19.48 11.05 6.36
N ASP A 382 18.35 10.36 6.30
CA ASP A 382 17.06 10.82 6.79
C ASP A 382 16.47 9.80 7.77
N TYR A 383 15.80 10.34 8.79
CA TYR A 383 14.95 9.62 9.73
C TYR A 383 13.53 10.15 9.60
N GLU A 384 12.56 9.27 9.42
CA GLU A 384 11.14 9.60 9.37
C GLU A 384 10.37 8.82 10.43
N PHE A 385 9.55 9.54 11.19
CA PHE A 385 8.61 8.99 12.15
C PHE A 385 7.18 9.14 11.63
N VAL A 386 6.41 8.06 11.73
CA VAL A 386 4.97 8.04 11.42
C VAL A 386 4.22 7.21 12.44
N ASN A 387 3.09 7.70 12.93
CA ASN A 387 2.24 6.96 13.87
C ASN A 387 1.13 6.22 13.13
N GLN A 388 1.38 5.00 12.66
CA GLN A 388 0.39 4.23 11.87
C GLN A 388 -0.92 3.97 12.63
N ALA A 389 -0.84 3.78 13.94
CA ALA A 389 -2.01 3.57 14.80
C ALA A 389 -2.95 4.80 14.84
N SER A 390 -2.47 5.99 14.45
CA SER A 390 -3.32 7.18 14.41
C SER A 390 -4.26 7.26 13.20
N GLY A 391 -4.15 6.33 12.25
CA GLY A 391 -5.05 6.22 11.11
C GLY A 391 -6.49 5.96 11.56
N LYS A 392 -7.46 6.69 11.00
CA LYS A 392 -8.86 6.59 11.46
C LYS A 392 -9.85 6.65 10.30
N PHE A 393 -10.75 5.67 10.27
CA PHE A 393 -11.97 5.69 9.47
C PHE A 393 -13.04 6.55 10.14
N ARG A 394 -13.82 7.25 9.30
CA ARG A 394 -15.01 8.00 9.68
C ARG A 394 -16.13 7.64 8.71
N MET A 395 -17.16 6.98 9.24
CA MET A 395 -18.32 6.51 8.48
C MET A 395 -19.56 7.19 9.08
N SER A 396 -20.38 7.84 8.26
CA SER A 396 -21.62 8.49 8.69
C SER A 396 -22.65 7.47 9.12
N ASP A 397 -22.83 6.44 8.30
CA ASP A 397 -24.01 5.57 8.33
C ASP A 397 -23.78 4.26 9.11
N ASP A 398 -22.53 3.94 9.44
CA ASP A 398 -22.18 2.76 10.22
C ASP A 398 -21.11 3.04 11.30
N LYS A 399 -21.58 3.51 12.46
CA LYS A 399 -20.72 3.77 13.62
C LYS A 399 -20.18 2.50 14.28
N GLY A 400 -20.87 1.37 14.15
CA GLY A 400 -20.43 0.08 14.69
C GLY A 400 -19.15 -0.37 13.98
N THR A 401 -19.21 -0.47 12.67
CA THR A 401 -18.07 -0.84 11.81
C THR A 401 -16.93 0.16 11.95
N GLN A 402 -17.22 1.47 11.99
CA GLN A 402 -16.21 2.51 12.22
C GLN A 402 -15.41 2.26 13.52
N ASN A 403 -16.09 1.97 14.63
CA ASN A 403 -15.44 1.75 15.91
C ASN A 403 -14.61 0.46 15.91
N LEU A 404 -15.13 -0.61 15.30
CA LEU A 404 -14.39 -1.86 15.12
C LEU A 404 -13.10 -1.63 14.32
N LEU A 405 -13.19 -1.04 13.12
CA LEU A 405 -12.05 -0.75 12.26
C LEU A 405 -10.97 0.09 12.97
N ASN A 406 -11.39 1.12 13.70
CA ASN A 406 -10.47 2.01 14.42
C ASN A 406 -9.82 1.34 15.63
N ASN A 407 -10.56 0.56 16.41
CA ASN A 407 -9.99 -0.21 17.52
C ASN A 407 -8.98 -1.23 17.01
N ASN A 408 -9.29 -1.86 15.88
CA ASN A 408 -8.41 -2.80 15.21
C ASN A 408 -7.11 -2.14 14.70
N ILE A 409 -7.20 -0.97 14.07
CA ILE A 409 -6.02 -0.17 13.69
C ILE A 409 -5.14 0.12 14.91
N ASN A 410 -5.73 0.57 16.02
CA ASN A 410 -4.99 0.86 17.26
C ASN A 410 -4.31 -0.38 17.86
N ALA A 411 -4.91 -1.56 17.73
CA ALA A 411 -4.35 -2.80 18.27
C ALA A 411 -3.24 -3.37 17.38
N ILE A 412 -3.43 -3.31 16.06
CA ILE A 412 -2.58 -4.01 15.09
C ILE A 412 -1.38 -3.18 14.67
N TYR A 413 -1.49 -1.85 14.63
CA TYR A 413 -0.41 -0.99 14.18
C TYR A 413 0.33 -0.29 15.31
N ARG A 414 1.56 0.10 15.02
CA ARG A 414 2.41 0.91 15.90
C ARG A 414 3.02 2.07 15.15
N SER A 415 3.63 2.99 15.90
CA SER A 415 4.51 3.98 15.30
C SER A 415 5.73 3.32 14.65
N THR A 416 6.12 3.81 13.48
CA THR A 416 7.30 3.31 12.75
C THR A 416 8.35 4.38 12.57
N SER A 417 9.59 3.91 12.51
CA SER A 417 10.79 4.69 12.27
C SER A 417 11.42 4.20 10.96
N ASN A 418 11.36 5.03 9.93
CA ASN A 418 11.93 4.72 8.62
C ASN A 418 13.29 5.41 8.49
N LEU A 419 14.25 4.70 7.90
CA LEU A 419 15.62 5.17 7.68
C LEU A 419 15.93 5.19 6.19
N ARG A 420 16.55 6.26 5.71
CA ARG A 420 17.01 6.39 4.32
C ARG A 420 18.41 6.96 4.31
N ALA A 421 19.28 6.44 3.45
CA ALA A 421 20.63 6.95 3.26
C ALA A 421 21.01 6.88 1.79
N GLY A 422 21.82 7.84 1.34
CA GLY A 422 22.25 7.91 -0.05
C GLY A 422 23.53 8.70 -0.25
N ALA A 423 24.21 8.44 -1.36
CA ALA A 423 25.41 9.14 -1.76
C ALA A 423 25.39 9.47 -3.25
N GLU A 424 25.97 10.60 -3.62
CA GLU A 424 26.17 11.05 -5.01
C GLU A 424 27.64 11.40 -5.21
N LEU A 425 28.23 10.96 -6.31
CA LEU A 425 29.57 11.33 -6.76
C LEU A 425 29.49 11.83 -8.20
N LYS A 426 30.05 13.01 -8.45
CA LYS A 426 30.13 13.64 -9.76
C LYS A 426 31.52 13.44 -10.36
N PHE A 427 31.57 13.19 -11.66
CA PHE A 427 32.81 13.06 -12.42
C PHE A 427 32.66 13.75 -13.77
N MET A 428 33.77 14.33 -14.26
CA MET A 428 33.83 15.10 -15.51
C MET A 428 32.82 16.27 -15.58
N SER A 429 32.35 16.78 -14.44
CA SER A 429 31.33 17.84 -14.27
C SER A 429 29.94 17.57 -14.85
N MET A 430 29.80 16.60 -15.75
CA MET A 430 28.58 16.26 -16.50
C MET A 430 27.92 14.98 -16.02
N TYR A 431 28.68 14.06 -15.42
CA TYR A 431 28.15 12.77 -14.97
C TYR A 431 28.05 12.70 -13.45
N ALA A 432 27.08 11.91 -12.98
CA ALA A 432 26.94 11.54 -11.58
C ALA A 432 26.63 10.05 -11.45
N VAL A 433 27.21 9.40 -10.45
CA VAL A 433 26.78 8.08 -9.97
C VAL A 433 26.16 8.24 -8.59
N ARG A 434 25.15 7.42 -8.31
CA ARG A 434 24.38 7.45 -7.06
C ARG A 434 24.12 6.05 -6.56
N ALA A 435 24.11 5.92 -5.24
CA ALA A 435 23.71 4.72 -4.53
C ALA A 435 22.87 5.11 -3.32
N GLY A 436 21.95 4.22 -2.93
CA GLY A 436 21.03 4.48 -1.85
C GLY A 436 20.48 3.21 -1.21
N PHE A 437 20.04 3.39 0.03
CA PHE A 437 19.41 2.35 0.83
C PHE A 437 18.25 2.96 1.63
N ALA A 438 17.14 2.24 1.70
CA ALA A 438 16.03 2.56 2.60
C ALA A 438 15.60 1.34 3.40
N TRP A 439 15.27 1.56 4.66
CA TRP A 439 14.62 0.59 5.52
C TRP A 439 13.34 1.18 6.09
N TYR A 440 12.22 0.56 5.75
CA TYR A 440 10.91 0.88 6.31
C TYR A 440 10.59 -0.17 7.37
N ALA A 441 10.35 0.29 8.59
CA ALA A 441 10.10 -0.61 9.71
C ALA A 441 8.74 -1.30 9.61
N ASN A 442 8.62 -2.46 10.25
CA ASN A 442 7.36 -3.19 10.34
C ASN A 442 6.27 -2.35 11.03
N PRO A 443 5.15 -2.04 10.34
CA PRO A 443 4.04 -1.27 10.91
C PRO A 443 3.23 -2.04 11.95
N TYR A 444 3.34 -3.38 12.01
CA TYR A 444 2.61 -4.21 12.95
C TYR A 444 3.18 -4.10 14.37
N SER A 445 2.29 -4.02 15.37
CA SER A 445 2.64 -3.90 16.79
C SER A 445 3.28 -5.19 17.34
N ASN A 446 2.89 -6.33 16.78
CA ASN A 446 3.43 -7.66 17.08
C ASN A 446 3.39 -8.50 15.80
N ASP A 447 4.45 -9.26 15.52
CA ASP A 447 4.52 -10.14 14.35
C ASP A 447 3.41 -11.20 14.38
N ALA A 448 2.88 -11.58 15.55
CA ALA A 448 1.71 -12.46 15.65
C ALA A 448 0.48 -11.91 14.91
N TYR A 449 0.28 -10.58 14.87
CA TYR A 449 -0.77 -9.96 14.06
C TYR A 449 -0.52 -10.08 12.56
N ASN A 450 0.72 -10.37 12.19
CA ASN A 450 1.14 -10.66 10.83
C ASN A 450 1.58 -12.12 10.64
N ALA A 451 0.94 -13.06 11.34
CA ALA A 451 1.22 -14.50 11.23
C ALA A 451 2.71 -14.89 11.48
N GLY A 452 3.40 -14.12 12.32
CA GLY A 452 4.82 -14.30 12.64
C GLY A 452 5.78 -13.70 11.60
N ILE A 453 5.28 -12.87 10.67
CA ILE A 453 6.07 -12.32 9.56
C ILE A 453 6.46 -10.87 9.83
N ASP A 454 7.76 -10.58 9.79
CA ASP A 454 8.28 -9.22 9.77
C ASP A 454 7.96 -8.54 8.43
N ALA A 455 7.02 -7.59 8.45
CA ALA A 455 6.62 -6.82 7.27
C ALA A 455 7.52 -5.61 6.97
N SER A 456 8.74 -5.56 7.50
CA SER A 456 9.71 -4.54 7.12
C SER A 456 10.05 -4.62 5.62
N ARG A 457 10.47 -3.48 5.04
CA ARG A 457 10.87 -3.38 3.63
C ARG A 457 12.26 -2.81 3.55
N LYS A 458 13.10 -3.41 2.71
CA LYS A 458 14.44 -2.92 2.37
C LYS A 458 14.45 -2.52 0.91
N VAL A 459 15.03 -1.37 0.60
CA VAL A 459 15.19 -0.89 -0.77
C VAL A 459 16.66 -0.62 -1.03
N TYR A 460 17.17 -1.21 -2.10
CA TYR A 460 18.52 -0.98 -2.61
C TYR A 460 18.39 -0.25 -3.93
N SER A 461 19.10 0.86 -4.09
CA SER A 461 18.98 1.69 -5.28
C SER A 461 20.32 2.14 -5.81
N GLY A 462 20.39 2.27 -7.13
CA GLY A 462 21.54 2.82 -7.83
C GLY A 462 21.09 3.61 -9.06
N GLY A 463 21.86 4.62 -9.43
CA GLY A 463 21.50 5.44 -10.58
C GLY A 463 22.67 6.22 -11.15
N ILE A 464 22.47 6.66 -12.39
CA ILE A 464 23.39 7.50 -13.13
C ILE A 464 22.69 8.79 -13.55
N GLY A 465 23.44 9.87 -13.60
CA GLY A 465 22.96 11.18 -14.00
C GLY A 465 23.85 11.78 -15.07
N PHE A 466 23.22 12.52 -15.99
CA PHE A 466 23.87 13.31 -17.01
C PHE A 466 23.32 14.73 -16.96
N ARG A 467 24.20 15.73 -17.06
CA ARG A 467 23.85 17.15 -17.05
C ARG A 467 24.69 17.87 -18.10
N ASN A 468 24.04 18.61 -18.99
CA ASN A 468 24.70 19.42 -20.00
C ASN A 468 23.86 20.65 -20.35
N LYS A 469 24.42 21.85 -20.18
CA LYS A 469 23.86 23.14 -20.68
C LYS A 469 22.33 23.27 -20.56
N GLY A 470 21.79 23.15 -19.34
CA GLY A 470 20.35 23.31 -19.07
C GLY A 470 19.52 22.04 -19.25
N PHE A 471 20.05 20.98 -19.86
CA PHE A 471 19.44 19.66 -19.90
C PHE A 471 19.98 18.76 -18.79
N TYR A 472 19.13 17.91 -18.21
CA TYR A 472 19.56 16.78 -17.41
C TYR A 472 18.73 15.53 -17.67
N ALA A 473 19.36 14.37 -17.51
CA ALA A 473 18.71 13.07 -17.52
C ALA A 473 19.27 12.23 -16.37
N ASP A 474 18.40 11.58 -15.61
CA ASP A 474 18.77 10.69 -14.53
C ASP A 474 18.06 9.34 -14.72
N ALA A 475 18.83 8.25 -14.69
CA ALA A 475 18.33 6.88 -14.80
C ALA A 475 18.58 6.13 -13.49
N THR A 476 17.66 5.26 -13.09
CA THR A 476 17.69 4.61 -11.77
C THR A 476 17.08 3.22 -11.81
N TYR A 477 17.69 2.34 -11.03
CA TYR A 477 17.15 1.05 -10.65
C TYR A 477 16.98 0.99 -9.13
N ALA A 478 15.76 0.71 -8.67
CA ALA A 478 15.46 0.46 -7.27
C ALA A 478 14.88 -0.95 -7.11
N TYR A 479 15.42 -1.71 -6.16
CA TYR A 479 15.01 -3.06 -5.84
C TYR A 479 14.53 -3.11 -4.39
N THR A 480 13.24 -3.39 -4.23
CA THR A 480 12.58 -3.56 -2.94
C THR A 480 12.43 -5.04 -2.63
N GLN A 481 12.73 -5.42 -1.40
CA GLN A 481 12.51 -6.75 -0.85
C GLN A 481 11.76 -6.65 0.48
N GLY A 482 10.86 -7.60 0.73
CA GLY A 482 10.29 -7.84 2.04
C GLY A 482 9.37 -9.04 2.06
N ASN A 483 8.83 -9.33 3.23
CA ASN A 483 7.92 -10.44 3.44
C ASN A 483 6.55 -9.92 3.87
N ASP A 484 5.50 -10.64 3.52
CA ASP A 484 4.14 -10.30 3.93
C ASP A 484 3.30 -11.56 4.11
N ARG A 485 2.01 -11.38 4.42
CA ARG A 485 1.04 -12.47 4.41
C ARG A 485 -0.15 -12.16 3.53
N TYR A 486 -0.83 -13.22 3.11
CA TYR A 486 -2.18 -13.13 2.58
C TYR A 486 -3.09 -14.12 3.31
N GLN A 487 -4.11 -13.60 3.98
CA GLN A 487 -5.17 -14.41 4.59
C GLN A 487 -6.37 -14.39 3.63
N PRO A 488 -6.67 -15.47 2.91
CA PRO A 488 -7.74 -15.46 1.91
C PRO A 488 -9.11 -15.30 2.56
N TYR A 489 -9.36 -16.01 3.65
CA TYR A 489 -10.59 -15.91 4.43
C TYR A 489 -10.37 -16.41 5.87
N THR A 490 -11.27 -16.06 6.80
CA THR A 490 -11.41 -16.81 8.06
C THR A 490 -12.84 -17.22 8.25
N VAL A 491 -13.02 -18.14 9.17
CA VAL A 491 -14.31 -18.62 9.62
C VAL A 491 -14.41 -18.42 11.13
N TYR A 492 -15.64 -18.34 11.63
CA TYR A 492 -15.97 -18.09 13.05
C TYR A 492 -15.21 -19.02 13.99
N GLU A 493 -15.09 -20.30 13.62
CA GLU A 493 -14.31 -21.27 14.36
C GLU A 493 -12.83 -21.16 13.95
N ALA A 494 -12.02 -20.50 14.78
CA ALA A 494 -10.63 -20.21 14.45
C ALA A 494 -9.77 -21.45 14.08
N SER A 495 -10.07 -22.63 14.62
CA SER A 495 -9.41 -23.90 14.28
C SER A 495 -9.65 -24.38 12.84
N LEU A 496 -10.73 -23.93 12.20
CA LEU A 496 -11.09 -24.27 10.83
C LEU A 496 -10.59 -23.25 9.82
N SER A 497 -10.19 -22.06 10.28
CA SER A 497 -9.60 -21.05 9.39
C SER A 497 -8.29 -21.56 8.81
N PRO A 498 -8.05 -21.44 7.49
CA PRO A 498 -6.75 -21.78 6.95
C PRO A 498 -5.70 -20.84 7.54
N LYS A 499 -4.47 -21.32 7.70
CA LYS A 499 -3.34 -20.45 8.06
C LYS A 499 -3.15 -19.39 6.98
N ALA A 500 -2.55 -18.24 7.32
CA ALA A 500 -2.19 -17.25 6.31
C ALA A 500 -1.12 -17.81 5.36
N ALA A 501 -1.21 -17.46 4.07
CA ALA A 501 -0.13 -17.69 3.12
C ALA A 501 1.03 -16.73 3.42
N SER A 502 2.25 -17.25 3.49
CA SER A 502 3.47 -16.42 3.55
C SER A 502 3.79 -15.91 2.15
N LEU A 503 4.19 -14.64 2.04
CA LEU A 503 4.55 -13.99 0.78
C LEU A 503 6.00 -13.50 0.83
N ASP A 504 6.80 -13.91 -0.15
CA ASP A 504 8.07 -13.28 -0.48
C ASP A 504 7.82 -12.25 -1.59
N TYR A 505 7.98 -10.97 -1.27
CA TYR A 505 7.70 -9.86 -2.16
C TYR A 505 8.99 -9.22 -2.67
N THR A 506 9.07 -9.08 -3.98
CA THR A 506 10.13 -8.30 -4.64
C THR A 506 9.53 -7.33 -5.65
N ARG A 507 10.11 -6.14 -5.72
CA ARG A 507 9.74 -5.11 -6.69
C ARG A 507 10.97 -4.46 -7.29
N SER A 508 11.06 -4.50 -8.60
CA SER A 508 12.05 -3.74 -9.38
C SER A 508 11.38 -2.51 -9.99
N ASN A 509 11.97 -1.34 -9.80
CA ASN A 509 11.54 -0.10 -10.42
C ASN A 509 12.68 0.48 -11.26
N ILE A 510 12.49 0.52 -12.58
CA ILE A 510 13.42 1.15 -13.53
C ILE A 510 12.82 2.48 -13.92
N MET A 511 13.57 3.56 -13.76
CA MET A 511 13.05 4.92 -13.91
C MET A 511 14.00 5.80 -14.69
N LEU A 512 13.45 6.66 -15.53
CA LEU A 512 14.14 7.72 -16.26
C LEU A 512 13.44 9.04 -15.96
N THR A 513 14.22 10.05 -15.57
CA THR A 513 13.79 11.44 -15.44
C THR A 513 14.54 12.28 -16.45
N ILE A 514 13.84 13.15 -17.15
CA ILE A 514 14.42 14.16 -18.03
C ILE A 514 13.94 15.54 -17.57
N GLY A 515 14.82 16.53 -17.55
CA GLY A 515 14.43 17.90 -17.27
C GLY A 515 15.23 18.95 -18.02
N PHE A 516 14.60 20.12 -18.13
CA PHE A 516 15.07 21.29 -18.86
C PHE A 516 15.01 22.51 -17.96
N LYS A 517 16.13 23.23 -17.85
CA LYS A 517 16.25 24.48 -17.10
C LYS A 517 15.96 25.66 -18.00
N PHE A 518 15.32 26.69 -17.46
CA PHE A 518 15.03 27.95 -18.14
C PHE A 518 15.21 29.17 -17.24
#